data_AF-A0A8X6RU83-F1
#
_entry.id   AF-A0A8X6RU83-F1
#
_cell.length_a   1.000
_cell.length_b   1.000
_cell.length_c   1.000
_cell.angle_alpha   90.00
_cell.angle_beta   90.00
_cell.angle_gamma   90.00
#
_symmetry.space_group_name_H-M   'P 1'
#
loop_
_entity.id
_entity.type
_entity.pdbx_description
1 polymer ?
#
loop_
_entity_poly.entity_id
_entity_poly.type
_entity_poly.pdbx_seq_one_letter_code
_entity_poly.pdbx_strand_id
1 'polypeptide(L)'
;MLLDEVKALRKEVADLRRSRSQFRHNNNVRRKRSNSRSIAAKPRRLAPDRLKIAKAEFQHMIKLNHIRPSKSAYASPLHMTLHSKAADILEPLVKFREGHPKETSSFNANNPSEQLQWNDAATLSFKASKKQSLKQRF
;
A
#
# COMPACT_ATOMS: atom_id res chain seq x y z
N MET A 1 8.86 27.83 -48.43
CA MET A 1 7.81 28.32 -47.52
C MET A 1 7.43 27.25 -46.49
N LEU A 2 6.82 26.13 -46.90
CA LEU A 2 6.40 25.05 -45.97
C LEU A 2 7.55 24.44 -45.13
N LEU A 3 8.74 24.25 -45.71
CA LEU A 3 9.89 23.69 -45.00
C LEU A 3 10.47 24.66 -43.95
N ASP A 4 10.37 25.97 -44.22
CA ASP A 4 10.90 27.01 -43.34
C ASP A 4 9.97 27.21 -42.14
N GLU A 5 8.65 27.09 -42.35
CA GLU A 5 7.65 27.05 -41.29
C GLU A 5 7.84 25.83 -40.36
N VAL A 6 8.06 24.63 -40.92
CA VAL A 6 8.32 23.43 -40.11
C VAL A 6 9.61 23.58 -39.31
N LYS A 7 10.65 24.19 -39.87
CA LYS A 7 11.89 24.51 -39.14
C LYS A 7 11.68 25.55 -38.05
N ALA A 8 10.88 26.59 -38.31
CA ALA A 8 10.52 27.61 -37.34
C ALA A 8 9.75 27.01 -36.16
N LEU A 9 8.76 26.16 -36.42
CA LEU A 9 7.99 25.46 -35.39
C LEU A 9 8.86 24.52 -34.55
N ARG A 10 9.79 23.79 -35.17
CA ARG A 10 10.74 22.94 -34.44
C ARG A 10 11.65 23.75 -33.51
N LYS A 11 12.07 24.94 -33.96
CA LYS A 11 12.87 25.87 -33.16
C LYS A 11 12.05 26.43 -32.00
N GLU A 12 10.82 26.86 -32.24
CA GLU A 12 9.90 27.38 -31.22
C GLU A 12 9.60 26.33 -30.14
N VAL A 13 9.31 25.09 -30.52
CA VAL A 13 9.11 23.99 -29.57
C VAL A 13 10.39 23.71 -28.76
N ALA A 14 11.57 23.81 -29.37
CA ALA A 14 12.84 23.69 -28.66
C ALA A 14 13.08 24.86 -27.69
N ASP A 15 12.72 26.07 -28.07
CA ASP A 15 12.84 27.28 -27.27
C ASP A 15 11.85 27.26 -26.08
N LEU A 16 10.62 26.79 -26.29
CA LEU A 16 9.63 26.55 -25.22
C LEU A 16 10.09 25.49 -24.21
N ARG A 17 10.81 24.46 -24.67
CA ARG A 17 11.43 23.47 -23.78
C ARG A 17 12.57 24.11 -22.97
N ARG A 18 13.38 24.98 -23.57
CA ARG A 18 14.45 25.71 -22.86
C ARG A 18 13.89 26.71 -21.86
N SER A 19 12.82 27.44 -22.17
CA SER A 19 12.20 28.41 -21.26
C SER A 19 11.49 27.73 -20.08
N ARG A 20 10.89 26.54 -20.27
CA ARG A 20 10.43 25.70 -19.14
C ARG A 20 11.55 25.29 -18.18
N SER A 21 12.78 25.12 -18.67
CA SER A 21 13.95 24.85 -17.82
C SER A 21 14.42 26.08 -17.02
N GLN A 22 14.01 27.28 -17.44
CA GLN A 22 14.30 28.55 -16.77
C GLN A 22 13.29 28.85 -15.65
N PHE A 23 12.54 27.86 -15.15
CA PHE A 23 11.84 28.00 -13.87
C PHE A 23 12.91 28.27 -12.82
N ARG A 24 13.23 29.55 -12.60
CA ARG A 24 14.23 30.00 -11.64
C ARG A 24 13.63 29.70 -10.29
N HIS A 25 14.11 28.62 -9.68
CA HIS A 25 13.74 28.30 -8.33
C HIS A 25 14.32 29.40 -7.45
N ASN A 26 13.47 30.04 -6.65
CA ASN A 26 13.92 31.02 -5.67
C ASN A 26 14.94 30.32 -4.76
N ASN A 27 16.20 30.78 -4.75
CA ASN A 27 17.30 30.16 -4.01
C ASN A 27 17.24 30.39 -2.49
N ASN A 28 16.08 30.81 -1.97
CA ASN A 28 15.84 30.97 -0.55
C ASN A 28 15.70 29.58 0.10
N VAL A 29 16.85 28.94 0.33
CA VAL A 29 16.95 27.67 1.04
C VAL A 29 16.55 27.90 2.50
N ARG A 30 15.29 27.65 2.82
CA ARG A 30 14.79 27.72 4.19
C ARG A 30 15.35 26.55 5.00
N ARG A 31 16.42 26.81 5.76
CA ARG A 31 17.00 25.82 6.67
C ARG A 31 16.19 25.81 7.96
N LYS A 32 15.47 24.73 8.25
CA LYS A 32 14.95 24.48 9.59
C LYS A 32 16.12 24.00 10.47
N ARG A 33 16.48 24.78 11.48
CA ARG A 33 17.45 24.36 12.51
C ARG A 33 16.68 23.58 13.58
N SER A 34 17.02 22.31 13.77
CA SER A 34 16.58 21.53 14.92
C SER A 34 17.71 21.48 15.93
N ASN A 35 17.48 21.96 17.15
CA ASN A 35 18.44 21.85 18.26
C ASN A 35 18.44 20.44 18.89
N SER A 36 17.78 19.47 18.26
CA SER A 36 17.71 18.08 18.73
C SER A 36 18.94 17.28 18.30
N ARG A 37 19.34 16.30 19.11
CA ARG A 37 20.43 15.38 18.76
C ARG A 37 20.18 14.70 17.42
N SER A 38 21.25 14.44 16.68
CA SER A 38 21.21 13.74 15.40
C SER A 38 20.66 12.32 15.55
N ILE A 39 19.61 11.99 14.80
CA ILE A 39 19.00 10.66 14.79
C ILE A 39 19.35 10.02 13.45
N ALA A 40 20.45 9.28 13.41
CA ALA A 40 20.75 8.39 12.31
C ALA A 40 20.14 7.02 12.62
N ALA A 41 19.18 6.59 11.80
CA ALA A 41 18.55 5.30 11.98
C ALA A 41 19.34 4.18 11.28
N LYS A 42 19.25 2.96 11.81
CA LYS A 42 19.88 1.78 11.20
C LYS A 42 19.22 1.47 9.83
N PRO A 43 20.00 1.23 8.75
CA PRO A 43 19.44 0.90 7.44
C PRO A 43 18.54 -0.34 7.48
N ARG A 44 17.38 -0.25 6.84
CA ARG A 44 16.44 -1.38 6.70
C ARG A 44 16.91 -2.29 5.55
N ARG A 45 16.98 -3.60 5.80
CA ARG A 45 17.32 -4.59 4.75
C ARG A 45 16.19 -4.63 3.71
N LEU A 46 16.55 -4.57 2.44
CA LEU A 46 15.64 -4.74 1.31
C LEU A 46 15.95 -6.07 0.63
N ALA A 47 14.93 -6.73 0.07
CA ALA A 47 15.10 -7.85 -0.84
C ALA A 47 15.97 -7.43 -2.04
N PRO A 48 16.75 -8.33 -2.64
CA PRO A 48 17.72 -7.99 -3.68
C PRO A 48 17.08 -7.27 -4.88
N ASP A 49 15.88 -7.67 -5.29
CA ASP A 49 15.21 -7.06 -6.44
C ASP A 49 14.75 -5.63 -6.16
N ARG A 50 14.19 -5.41 -4.96
CA ARG A 50 13.82 -4.09 -4.46
C ARG A 50 15.03 -3.17 -4.32
N LEU A 51 16.17 -3.72 -3.88
CA LEU A 51 17.41 -2.97 -3.78
C LEU A 51 17.94 -2.53 -5.16
N LYS A 52 17.85 -3.39 -6.19
CA LYS A 52 18.23 -3.04 -7.57
C LYS A 52 17.39 -1.88 -8.10
N ILE A 53 16.08 -1.96 -7.93
CA ILE A 53 15.12 -0.91 -8.34
C ILE A 53 15.43 0.40 -7.62
N ALA A 54 15.55 0.38 -6.30
CA ALA A 54 15.86 1.57 -5.51
C ALA A 54 17.16 2.24 -5.96
N LYS A 55 18.23 1.45 -6.18
CA LYS A 55 19.52 1.98 -6.66
C LYS A 55 19.39 2.66 -8.02
N ALA A 56 18.69 2.05 -8.97
CA ALA A 56 18.48 2.63 -10.29
C ALA A 56 17.71 3.96 -10.20
N GLU A 57 16.68 4.02 -9.37
CA GLU A 57 15.87 5.23 -9.16
C GLU A 57 16.69 6.36 -8.53
N PHE A 58 17.49 6.08 -7.49
CA PHE A 58 18.37 7.09 -6.91
C PHE A 58 19.42 7.61 -7.90
N GLN A 59 20.00 6.74 -8.73
CA GLN A 59 20.92 7.16 -9.78
C GLN A 59 20.23 8.06 -10.80
N HIS A 60 18.99 7.73 -11.19
CA HIS A 60 18.19 8.56 -12.07
C HIS A 60 17.92 9.94 -11.46
N MET A 61 17.49 10.01 -10.20
CA MET A 61 17.25 11.28 -9.50
C MET A 61 18.52 12.14 -9.34
N ILE A 62 19.69 11.52 -9.18
CA ILE A 62 20.98 12.24 -9.18
C ILE A 62 21.25 12.84 -10.57
N LYS A 63 21.03 12.08 -11.65
CA LYS A 63 21.20 12.58 -13.04
C LYS A 63 20.25 13.75 -13.35
N LEU A 64 19.05 13.74 -12.76
CA LEU A 64 18.09 14.85 -12.85
C LEU A 64 18.40 16.03 -11.92
N ASN A 65 19.46 15.97 -11.11
CA ASN A 65 19.83 16.97 -10.09
C ASN A 65 18.74 17.23 -9.03
N HIS A 66 17.83 16.27 -8.80
CA HIS A 66 16.79 16.39 -7.75
C HIS A 66 17.36 16.16 -6.35
N ILE A 67 18.37 15.28 -6.24
CA ILE A 67 19.03 14.92 -4.99
C ILE A 67 20.55 15.01 -5.14
N ARG A 68 21.26 15.08 -4.01
CA ARG A 68 22.73 15.03 -3.95
C ARG A 68 23.20 14.14 -2.80
N PRO A 69 24.37 13.47 -2.93
CA PRO A 69 25.02 12.82 -1.80
C PRO A 69 25.24 13.82 -0.66
N SER A 70 25.01 13.39 0.59
CA SER A 70 25.23 14.21 1.77
C SER A 70 25.72 13.36 2.94
N LYS A 71 26.45 14.00 3.87
CA LYS A 71 26.92 13.40 5.12
C LYS A 71 26.11 13.94 6.31
N SER A 72 24.78 13.87 6.20
CA SER A 72 23.88 14.33 7.25
C SER A 72 23.88 13.37 8.44
N ALA A 73 23.89 13.92 9.66
CA ALA A 73 23.70 13.14 10.87
C ALA A 73 22.22 12.74 11.09
N TYR A 74 21.31 13.27 10.27
CA TYR A 74 19.90 12.86 10.21
C TYR A 74 19.67 11.99 8.99
N ALA A 75 19.24 10.75 9.21
CA ALA A 75 18.89 9.80 8.16
C ALA A 75 17.80 8.84 8.64
N SER A 76 16.74 8.68 7.85
CA SER A 76 15.67 7.69 8.07
C SER A 76 15.85 6.47 7.17
N PRO A 77 15.42 5.26 7.58
CA PRO A 77 15.55 4.06 6.75
C PRO A 77 14.57 4.06 5.58
N LEU A 78 14.99 3.56 4.41
CA LEU A 78 14.12 3.42 3.25
C LEU A 78 13.13 2.27 3.41
N HIS A 79 11.85 2.54 3.15
CA HIS A 79 10.80 1.53 3.04
C HIS A 79 10.16 1.61 1.67
N MET A 80 10.20 0.52 0.89
CA MET A 80 9.48 0.43 -0.37
C MET A 80 8.15 -0.28 -0.15
N THR A 81 7.03 0.38 -0.44
CA THR A 81 5.69 -0.22 -0.42
C THR A 81 5.31 -0.68 -1.82
N LEU A 82 4.54 -1.76 -1.90
CA LEU A 82 3.82 -2.08 -3.12
C LEU A 82 2.59 -1.17 -3.13
N HIS A 83 2.50 -0.29 -4.12
CA HIS A 83 1.23 0.36 -4.42
C HIS A 83 0.53 -0.56 -5.40
N SER A 84 -0.46 -1.30 -4.90
CA SER A 84 -1.35 -2.11 -5.74
C SER A 84 -1.99 -1.22 -6.78
N LYS A 85 -2.04 -1.67 -8.04
CA LYS A 85 -2.83 -0.95 -9.04
C LYS A 85 -4.29 -0.95 -8.58
N ALA A 86 -5.07 0.04 -9.01
CA ALA A 86 -6.49 0.09 -8.69
C ALA A 86 -7.20 -1.23 -9.05
N ALA A 87 -6.76 -1.90 -10.14
CA ALA A 87 -7.21 -3.22 -10.53
C ALA A 87 -6.98 -4.29 -9.44
N ASP A 88 -5.79 -4.35 -8.84
CA ASP A 88 -5.46 -5.35 -7.80
C ASP A 88 -6.21 -5.08 -6.48
N ILE A 89 -6.56 -3.81 -6.20
CA ILE A 89 -7.35 -3.42 -5.02
C ILE A 89 -8.82 -3.79 -5.22
N LEU A 90 -9.34 -3.58 -6.43
CA LEU A 90 -10.74 -3.77 -6.75
C LEU A 90 -11.06 -5.21 -7.16
N GLU A 91 -10.08 -6.00 -7.59
CA GLU A 91 -10.28 -7.38 -8.04
C GLU A 91 -11.03 -8.26 -7.03
N PRO A 92 -10.66 -8.25 -5.72
CA PRO A 92 -11.42 -9.00 -4.72
C PRO A 92 -12.88 -8.52 -4.59
N LEU A 93 -13.13 -7.21 -4.73
CA LEU A 93 -14.46 -6.62 -4.66
C LEU A 93 -15.29 -6.91 -5.92
N VAL A 94 -14.66 -6.91 -7.09
CA VAL A 94 -15.27 -7.29 -8.38
C VAL A 94 -15.68 -8.76 -8.32
N LYS A 95 -14.78 -9.66 -7.88
CA LYS A 95 -15.10 -11.08 -7.64
C LYS A 95 -16.23 -11.28 -6.63
N PHE A 96 -16.25 -10.48 -5.56
CA PHE A 96 -17.33 -10.50 -4.57
C PHE A 96 -18.68 -10.07 -5.17
N ARG A 97 -18.69 -9.07 -6.06
CA ARG A 97 -19.89 -8.55 -6.73
C ARG A 97 -20.38 -9.43 -7.87
N GLU A 98 -19.47 -10.09 -8.58
CA GLU A 98 -19.79 -11.03 -9.67
C GLU A 98 -20.49 -12.29 -9.15
N GLY A 99 -20.40 -12.55 -7.85
CA GLY A 99 -21.04 -13.68 -7.19
C GLY A 99 -20.35 -14.99 -7.57
N HIS A 100 -20.01 -15.80 -6.57
CA HIS A 100 -19.62 -17.17 -6.85
C HIS A 100 -20.86 -17.90 -7.39
N PRO A 101 -20.77 -18.63 -8.53
CA PRO A 101 -21.81 -19.60 -8.85
C PRO A 101 -21.95 -20.49 -7.62
N LYS A 102 -23.18 -20.65 -7.12
CA LYS A 102 -23.43 -21.68 -6.11
C LYS A 102 -23.06 -22.98 -6.78
N GLU A 103 -21.95 -23.57 -6.37
CA GLU A 103 -21.65 -24.98 -6.59
C GLU A 103 -22.83 -25.74 -5.97
N THR A 104 -23.88 -25.95 -6.75
CA THR A 104 -24.88 -26.97 -6.47
C THR A 104 -24.17 -28.28 -6.75
N SER A 105 -23.27 -28.66 -5.84
CA SER A 105 -22.83 -30.05 -5.76
C SER A 105 -24.11 -30.84 -5.52
N SER A 106 -24.51 -31.65 -6.49
CA SER A 106 -25.57 -32.64 -6.29
C SER A 106 -25.06 -33.66 -5.26
N PHE A 107 -25.18 -33.34 -3.99
CA PHE A 107 -25.22 -34.35 -2.95
C PHE A 107 -26.62 -34.94 -3.01
N ASN A 108 -26.71 -36.13 -3.58
CA ASN A 108 -27.88 -36.97 -3.44
C ASN A 108 -28.05 -37.29 -1.94
N ALA A 109 -29.10 -36.76 -1.32
CA ALA A 109 -29.45 -37.05 0.06
C ALA A 109 -30.97 -37.17 0.17
N ASN A 110 -31.49 -38.31 -0.28
CA ASN A 110 -32.65 -38.90 0.38
C ASN A 110 -32.22 -39.26 1.82
N ASN A 111 -32.31 -38.32 2.76
CA ASN A 111 -32.45 -38.61 4.18
C ASN A 111 -32.86 -37.34 4.96
N PRO A 112 -34.07 -37.29 5.56
CA PRO A 112 -34.56 -36.13 6.31
C PRO A 112 -34.13 -36.12 7.79
N SER A 113 -32.99 -36.70 8.14
CA SER A 113 -32.61 -36.94 9.54
C SER A 113 -31.20 -36.48 9.87
N GLU A 114 -30.92 -35.19 9.70
CA GLU A 114 -29.92 -34.50 10.51
C GLU A 114 -30.22 -33.00 10.54
N GLN A 115 -31.42 -32.69 11.03
CA GLN A 115 -31.71 -31.36 11.53
C GLN A 115 -30.76 -31.14 12.72
N LEU A 116 -29.81 -30.21 12.60
CA LEU A 116 -28.95 -29.79 13.72
C LEU A 116 -29.84 -29.41 14.92
N GLN A 117 -30.03 -30.38 15.81
CA GLN A 117 -30.74 -30.21 17.07
C GLN A 117 -29.77 -29.53 18.02
N TRP A 118 -29.93 -28.22 18.21
CA TRP A 118 -29.31 -27.44 19.28
C TRP A 118 -29.81 -27.91 20.66
N ASN A 119 -29.48 -29.13 21.04
CA ASN A 119 -29.68 -29.64 22.38
C ASN A 119 -28.32 -29.66 23.08
N ASP A 120 -27.74 -28.47 23.20
CA ASP A 120 -26.42 -28.27 23.78
C ASP A 120 -26.43 -28.78 25.23
N ALA A 121 -25.54 -29.72 25.52
CA ALA A 121 -25.21 -30.15 26.88
C ALA A 121 -24.87 -28.95 27.81
N ALA A 122 -24.45 -27.82 27.22
CA ALA A 122 -24.27 -26.54 27.88
C ALA A 122 -25.57 -25.96 28.48
N THR A 123 -26.71 -26.10 27.77
CA THR A 123 -28.01 -25.62 28.22
C THR A 123 -28.53 -26.43 29.41
N LEU A 124 -28.30 -27.75 29.41
CA LEU A 124 -28.61 -28.61 30.57
C LEU A 124 -27.71 -28.29 31.76
N SER A 125 -26.42 -28.03 31.53
CA SER A 125 -25.47 -27.66 32.60
C SER A 125 -25.82 -26.32 33.26
N PHE A 126 -26.26 -25.33 32.48
CA PHE A 126 -26.68 -24.03 33.02
C PHE A 126 -27.97 -24.14 33.86
N LYS A 127 -28.96 -24.91 33.39
CA LYS A 127 -30.19 -25.17 34.15
C LYS A 127 -29.94 -25.98 35.42
N ALA A 128 -29.02 -26.96 35.38
CA ALA A 128 -28.63 -27.75 36.54
C ALA A 128 -27.94 -26.89 37.61
N SER A 129 -26.99 -26.04 37.21
CA SER A 129 -26.28 -25.14 38.12
C SER A 129 -27.22 -24.16 38.83
N LYS A 130 -28.26 -23.66 38.14
CA LYS A 130 -29.24 -22.74 38.73
C LYS A 130 -30.12 -23.43 39.78
N LYS A 131 -30.47 -24.70 39.57
CA LYS A 131 -31.23 -25.54 40.53
C LYS A 131 -30.41 -25.88 41.78
N GLN A 132 -29.10 -26.05 41.66
CA GLN A 132 -28.21 -26.36 42.78
C GLN A 132 -28.01 -25.18 43.73
N SER A 133 -27.99 -23.94 43.21
CA SER A 133 -27.87 -22.73 44.06
C SER A 133 -29.10 -22.44 44.93
N LEU A 134 -30.27 -22.96 44.52
CA LEU A 134 -31.55 -22.79 45.24
C LEU A 134 -31.75 -23.82 46.36
N LYS A 135 -30.86 -24.81 46.51
CA LYS A 135 -30.88 -25.82 47.58
C LYS A 135 -29.91 -25.54 48.73
N GLN A 136 -29.21 -24.40 48.70
CA GLN A 136 -28.24 -23.99 49.74
C GLN A 136 -28.68 -22.73 50.48
N ARG A 137 -29.97 -22.39 50.41
CA ARG A 137 -30.60 -21.39 51.25
C ARG A 137 -31.81 -22.06 51.90
N PHE A 138 -31.71 -22.28 53.22
CA PHE A 138 -32.51 -23.13 54.11
C PHE A 138 -32.05 -24.58 54.21
#